data_AF-A0A2G9T6S1-F1
#
_entry.id   AF-A0A2G9T6S1-F1
#
_cell.length_a   1.000
_cell.length_b   1.000
_cell.length_c   1.000
_cell.angle_alpha   90.00
_cell.angle_beta   90.00
_cell.angle_gamma   90.00
#
_symmetry.space_group_name_H-M   'P 1'
#
loop_
_entity.id
_entity.type
_entity.pdbx_description
1 polymer ?
#
loop_
_entity_poly.entity_id
_entity_poly.type
_entity_poly.pdbx_seq_one_letter_code
_entity_poly.pdbx_strand_id
1 'polypeptide(L)'
;GAGVSSALIAVISRKLELSRAEKHVNNFMADSKLTNQRKNAAASVLQETWFIHKYKKALHKGDELRLRHHQRRFLHSINEFRRIKWDQRKLQEKGNSLLDVGK
;
A
#
# COMPACT_ATOMS: atom_id res chain seq x y z
N GLY A 1 25.03 -16.39 -33.69
CA GLY A 1 24.64 -16.44 -32.26
C GLY A 1 23.90 -15.19 -31.82
N ALA A 2 24.60 -14.06 -31.67
CA ALA A 2 24.08 -12.83 -31.04
C ALA A 2 22.83 -12.21 -31.70
N GLY A 3 22.70 -12.27 -33.04
CA GLY A 3 21.54 -11.71 -33.75
C GLY A 3 20.22 -12.43 -33.45
N VAL A 4 20.26 -13.77 -33.33
CA VAL A 4 19.07 -14.58 -33.01
C VAL A 4 18.65 -14.36 -31.56
N SER A 5 19.61 -14.30 -30.62
CA SER A 5 19.33 -13.98 -29.21
C SER A 5 18.72 -12.59 -29.06
N SER A 6 19.21 -11.60 -29.79
CA SER A 6 18.68 -10.22 -29.73
C SER A 6 17.25 -10.14 -30.29
N ALA A 7 17.00 -10.81 -31.42
CA ALA A 7 15.66 -10.90 -32.00
C ALA A 7 14.67 -11.60 -31.05
N LEU A 8 15.11 -12.68 -30.39
CA LEU A 8 14.30 -13.40 -29.41
C LEU A 8 13.95 -12.51 -28.21
N ILE A 9 14.93 -11.79 -27.64
CA ILE A 9 14.71 -10.86 -26.53
C ILE A 9 13.69 -9.78 -26.94
N ALA A 10 13.83 -9.19 -28.13
CA ALA A 10 12.91 -8.16 -28.61
C ALA A 10 11.46 -8.66 -28.74
N VAL A 11 11.27 -9.89 -29.22
CA VAL A 11 9.93 -10.51 -29.33
C VAL A 11 9.35 -10.78 -27.94
N ILE A 12 10.15 -11.33 -27.02
CA ILE A 12 9.72 -11.60 -25.64
C ILE A 12 9.36 -10.30 -24.93
N SER A 13 10.19 -9.25 -25.03
CA SER A 13 9.92 -7.94 -24.44
C SER A 13 8.58 -7.39 -24.91
N ARG A 14 8.29 -7.43 -26.21
CA ARG A 14 7.01 -6.95 -26.75
C ARG A 14 5.80 -7.75 -26.25
N LYS A 15 5.96 -9.05 -26.01
CA LYS A 15 4.89 -9.91 -25.46
C LYS A 15 4.65 -9.69 -23.97
N LEU A 16 5.64 -9.20 -23.22
CA LEU A 16 5.52 -8.86 -21.80
C LEU A 16 5.02 -7.44 -21.54
N GLU A 17 5.08 -6.57 -22.55
CA GLU A 17 4.53 -5.23 -22.46
C GLU A 17 3.00 -5.27 -22.38
N LEU A 18 2.47 -4.76 -21.27
CA LEU A 18 1.03 -4.62 -21.10
C LEU A 18 0.45 -3.59 -22.08
N SER A 19 -0.70 -3.93 -22.65
CA SER A 19 -1.51 -3.00 -23.42
C SER A 19 -2.04 -1.85 -22.55
N ARG A 20 -2.50 -0.77 -23.19
CA ARG A 20 -3.07 0.39 -22.47
C ARG A 20 -4.28 -0.01 -21.62
N ALA A 21 -5.15 -0.88 -22.14
CA ALA A 21 -6.33 -1.36 -21.41
C ALA A 21 -5.92 -2.19 -20.18
N GLU A 22 -4.97 -3.12 -20.33
CA GLU A 22 -4.46 -3.91 -19.19
C GLU A 22 -3.79 -3.04 -18.15
N LYS A 23 -2.99 -2.04 -18.55
CA LYS A 23 -2.40 -1.07 -17.62
C LYS A 23 -3.46 -0.28 -16.85
N HIS A 24 -4.56 0.10 -17.50
CA HIS A 24 -5.66 0.81 -16.84
C HIS A 24 -6.36 -0.07 -15.79
N VAL A 25 -6.68 -1.32 -16.15
CA VAL A 25 -7.27 -2.27 -15.21
C VAL A 25 -6.33 -2.55 -14.04
N ASN A 26 -5.04 -2.77 -14.32
CA ASN A 26 -4.04 -3.00 -13.28
C ASN A 26 -3.91 -1.80 -12.32
N ASN A 27 -3.95 -0.58 -12.85
CA ASN A 27 -3.92 0.64 -12.04
C ASN A 27 -5.17 0.76 -11.16
N PHE A 28 -6.35 0.50 -11.72
CA PHE A 28 -7.62 0.50 -10.98
C PHE A 28 -7.63 -0.54 -9.86
N MET A 29 -7.19 -1.77 -10.15
CA MET A 29 -7.11 -2.85 -9.16
C MET A 29 -6.12 -2.52 -8.04
N ALA A 30 -4.97 -1.91 -8.39
CA ALA A 30 -3.99 -1.46 -7.40
C ALA A 30 -4.56 -0.35 -6.49
N ASP A 31 -5.28 0.62 -7.05
CA ASP A 31 -5.86 1.73 -6.29
C ASP A 31 -6.97 1.25 -5.33
N SER A 32 -7.85 0.36 -5.81
CA SER A 32 -8.88 -0.27 -4.99
C SER A 32 -8.27 -1.02 -3.80
N LYS A 33 -7.20 -1.79 -4.03
CA LYS A 33 -6.47 -2.50 -2.98
C LYS A 33 -5.88 -1.55 -1.94
N LEU A 34 -5.18 -0.49 -2.39
CA LEU A 34 -4.59 0.51 -1.48
C LEU A 34 -5.66 1.26 -0.69
N THR A 35 -6.81 1.56 -1.31
CA THR A 35 -7.94 2.21 -0.64
C THR A 35 -8.50 1.35 0.50
N ASN A 36 -8.69 0.05 0.26
CA ASN A 36 -9.14 -0.87 1.31
C ASN A 36 -8.09 -1.03 2.42
N GLN A 37 -6.81 -1.16 2.07
CA GLN A 37 -5.72 -1.21 3.05
C GLN A 37 -5.67 0.07 3.91
N ARG A 38 -5.88 1.25 3.29
CA ARG A 38 -5.90 2.53 4.00
C ARG A 38 -7.05 2.60 5.02
N LYS A 39 -8.25 2.14 4.65
CA LYS A 39 -9.40 2.07 5.57
C LYS A 39 -9.09 1.14 6.75
N ASN A 40 -8.52 -0.03 6.48
CA ASN A 40 -8.15 -0.99 7.53
C ASN A 40 -7.08 -0.41 8.47
N ALA A 41 -6.00 0.17 7.93
CA ALA A 41 -4.96 0.79 8.75
C ALA A 41 -5.49 1.95 9.59
N ALA A 42 -6.38 2.78 9.04
CA ALA A 42 -7.05 3.84 9.79
C ALA A 42 -7.91 3.29 10.94
N ALA A 43 -8.67 2.23 10.68
CA ALA A 43 -9.46 1.55 11.71
C ALA A 43 -8.56 0.99 12.82
N SER A 44 -7.41 0.38 12.48
CA SER A 44 -6.42 -0.07 13.45
C SER A 44 -5.85 1.09 14.27
N VAL A 45 -5.51 2.23 13.67
CA VAL A 45 -5.06 3.42 14.40
C VAL A 45 -6.08 3.86 15.45
N LEU A 46 -7.36 3.93 15.09
CA LEU A 46 -8.44 4.30 16.02
C LEU A 46 -8.62 3.25 17.13
N GLN A 47 -8.61 1.97 16.76
CA GLN A 47 -8.74 0.85 17.69
C GLN A 47 -7.61 0.85 18.74
N GLU A 48 -6.36 0.98 18.31
CA GLU A 48 -5.23 1.02 19.23
C GLU A 48 -5.22 2.30 20.07
N THR A 49 -5.68 3.44 19.53
CA THR A 49 -5.87 4.68 20.31
C THR A 49 -6.84 4.46 21.46
N TRP A 50 -7.97 3.81 21.19
CA TRP A 50 -8.95 3.47 22.22
C TRP A 50 -8.38 2.53 23.28
N PHE A 51 -7.68 1.46 22.87
CA PHE A 51 -7.06 0.54 23.84
C PHE A 51 -5.97 1.22 24.67
N ILE A 52 -5.15 2.09 24.09
CA ILE A 52 -4.18 2.89 24.84
C ILE A 52 -4.91 3.74 25.89
N HIS A 53 -5.98 4.42 25.51
CA HIS A 53 -6.78 5.21 26.47
C HIS A 53 -7.34 4.34 27.61
N LYS A 54 -7.88 3.17 27.26
CA LYS A 54 -8.45 2.21 28.21
C LYS A 54 -7.42 1.72 29.22
N TYR A 55 -6.27 1.23 28.77
CA TYR A 55 -5.25 0.63 29.64
C TYR A 55 -4.34 1.66 30.32
N LYS A 56 -4.23 2.89 29.79
CA LYS A 56 -3.53 3.99 30.48
C LYS A 56 -4.21 4.40 31.78
N LYS A 57 -5.53 4.21 31.89
CA LYS A 57 -6.33 4.55 33.07
C LYS A 57 -6.52 3.37 34.05
N ALA A 58 -6.01 2.18 33.71
CA ALA A 58 -6.28 0.97 34.47
C ALA A 58 -5.26 0.76 35.60
N LEU A 59 -5.72 0.33 36.78
CA LEU A 59 -4.93 0.23 38.02
C LEU A 59 -4.29 -1.15 38.26
N HIS A 60 -4.48 -2.15 37.39
CA HIS A 60 -3.99 -3.51 37.65
C HIS A 60 -2.57 -3.74 37.10
N LYS A 61 -1.75 -4.51 37.84
CA LYS A 61 -0.34 -4.83 37.50
C LYS A 61 -0.12 -5.40 36.09
N GLY A 62 -1.12 -6.03 35.47
CA GLY A 62 -1.01 -6.59 34.11
C GLY A 62 -1.27 -5.60 32.98
N ASP A 63 -1.86 -4.43 33.29
CA ASP A 63 -2.30 -3.48 32.28
C ASP A 63 -1.14 -2.69 31.66
N GLU A 64 0.00 -2.56 32.34
CA GLU A 64 1.19 -1.92 31.79
C GLU A 64 1.75 -2.71 30.59
N LEU A 65 1.77 -4.04 30.67
CA LEU A 65 2.22 -4.88 29.55
C LEU A 65 1.27 -4.77 28.36
N ARG A 66 -0.05 -4.74 28.62
CA ARG A 66 -1.08 -4.52 27.59
C ARG A 66 -0.95 -3.14 26.97
N LEU A 67 -0.73 -2.10 27.77
CA LEU A 67 -0.50 -0.74 27.31
C LEU A 67 0.69 -0.68 26.36
N ARG A 68 1.85 -1.25 26.74
CA ARG A 68 3.03 -1.30 25.86
C ARG A 68 2.78 -2.09 24.57
N HIS A 69 1.97 -3.15 24.63
CA HIS A 69 1.58 -3.90 23.43
C HIS A 69 0.75 -3.04 22.47
N HIS A 70 -0.29 -2.36 22.98
CA HIS A 70 -1.15 -1.48 22.17
C HIS A 70 -0.40 -0.25 21.65
N GLN A 71 0.53 0.32 22.43
CA GLN A 71 1.41 1.39 21.97
C GLN A 71 2.29 0.97 20.78
N ARG A 72 2.89 -0.22 20.83
CA ARG A 72 3.66 -0.75 19.68
C ARG A 72 2.79 -0.95 18.45
N ARG A 73 1.60 -1.53 18.62
CA ARG A 73 0.63 -1.73 17.53
C ARG A 73 0.11 -0.41 16.96
N PHE A 74 -0.07 0.60 17.79
CA PHE A 74 -0.46 1.94 17.36
C PHE A 74 0.62 2.58 16.48
N LEU A 75 1.87 2.55 16.91
CA LEU A 75 3.00 3.06 16.12
C LEU A 75 3.14 2.31 14.79
N HIS A 76 3.00 0.97 14.82
CA HIS A 76 2.96 0.16 13.61
C HIS A 76 1.83 0.62 12.68
N SER A 77 0.59 0.72 13.18
CA SER A 77 -0.57 1.12 12.39
C SER A 77 -0.42 2.52 11.78
N ILE A 78 0.20 3.46 12.49
CA ILE A 78 0.53 4.79 11.95
C ILE A 78 1.54 4.68 10.79
N ASN A 79 2.59 3.89 10.97
CA ASN A 79 3.62 3.71 9.95
C ASN A 79 3.05 3.01 8.71
N GLU A 80 2.21 1.99 8.90
CA GLU A 80 1.45 1.34 7.83
C GLU A 80 0.59 2.35 7.08
N PHE A 81 -0.22 3.15 7.79
CA PHE A 81 -1.08 4.16 7.18
C PHE A 81 -0.29 5.19 6.37
N ARG A 82 0.85 5.65 6.88
CA ARG A 82 1.76 6.58 6.17
C ARG A 82 2.35 5.94 4.92
N ARG A 83 2.79 4.69 5.00
CA ARG A 83 3.32 3.96 3.83
C ARG A 83 2.24 3.80 2.75
N ILE A 84 1.04 3.37 3.12
CA ILE A 84 -0.07 3.22 2.17
C ILE A 84 -0.39 4.55 1.49
N LYS A 85 -0.43 5.66 2.25
CA LYS A 85 -0.63 7.00 1.69
C LYS A 85 0.46 7.39 0.68
N TRP A 86 1.71 7.01 0.95
CA TRP A 86 2.83 7.23 0.03
C TRP A 86 2.70 6.40 -1.24
N ASP A 87 2.32 5.12 -1.11
CA ASP A 87 2.10 4.23 -2.26
C ASP A 87 0.92 4.71 -3.13
N GLN A 88 -0.14 5.27 -2.53
CA GLN A 88 -1.22 5.92 -3.28
C GLN A 88 -0.72 7.09 -4.15
N ARG A 89 0.17 7.94 -3.61
CA ARG A 89 0.75 9.05 -4.40
C ARG A 89 1.56 8.54 -5.58
N LYS A 90 2.44 7.55 -5.35
CA LYS A 90 3.22 6.92 -6.43
C LYS A 90 2.34 6.30 -7.51
N LEU A 91 1.22 5.67 -7.11
CA LEU A 91 0.28 5.09 -8.06
C LEU A 91 -0.43 6.17 -8.89
N GLN A 92 -0.84 7.27 -8.26
CA GLN A 92 -1.44 8.42 -8.95
C GLN A 92 -0.49 9.07 -9.95
N GLU A 93 0.79 9.27 -9.59
CA GLU A 93 1.82 9.78 -10.49
C GLU A 93 1.99 8.89 -11.74
N LYS A 94 1.99 7.56 -11.56
CA LYS A 94 2.03 6.59 -12.66
C LYS A 94 0.75 6.57 -13.51
N GLY A 95 -0.40 6.78 -12.89
CA GLY A 95 -1.69 6.88 -13.59
C GLY A 95 -1.73 8.13 -14.48
N ASN A 96 -1.26 9.27 -13.96
CA ASN A 96 -1.27 10.55 -14.66
C ASN A 96 -0.34 10.54 -15.88
N SER A 97 0.85 9.94 -15.78
CA SER A 97 1.75 9.81 -16.94
C SER A 97 1.18 8.93 -18.06
N LEU A 98 0.26 8.00 -17.75
CA LEU A 98 -0.41 7.15 -18.73
C LEU A 98 -1.56 7.87 -19.46
N LEU A 99 -2.11 8.93 -18.86
CA LEU A 99 -3.15 9.77 -19.45
C LEU A 99 -2.57 10.86 -20.36
N ASP A 100 -1.35 11.33 -20.07
CA ASP A 100 -0.68 12.40 -20.82
C ASP A 100 -0.25 12.01 -22.24
N VAL A 101 -0.05 10.71 -22.49
CA VAL A 101 0.24 10.17 -23.85
C VAL A 101 -1.02 10.11 -24.72
N GLY A 102 -2.20 10.34 -24.14
CA GLY A 102 -3.49 10.23 -24.82
C GLY A 102 -4.14 11.56 -25.21
N LYS A 103 -3.48 12.70 -24.97
CA LYS A 103 -3.93 14.03 -25.41
C LYS A 103 -3.15 14.50 -26.63
#